data_AF-A0A9E3TQI9-F1
#
_entry.id   AF-A0A9E3TQI9-F1
#
_cell.length_a   1.000
_cell.length_b   1.000
_cell.length_c   1.000
_cell.angle_alpha   90.00
_cell.angle_beta   90.00
_cell.angle_gamma   90.00
#
_symmetry.space_group_name_H-M   'P 1'
#
loop_
_entity.id
_entity.type
_entity.pdbx_description
1 polymer ?
#
loop_
_entity_poly.entity_id
_entity_poly.type
_entity_poly.pdbx_seq_one_letter_code
_entity_poly.pdbx_strand_id
1 'polypeptide(L)'
;VLKCTTVNGVLKELHVFALIYNLVRQVILIAAEQQQVDFRRISFTDALRWLQTARPGDSIPNLIVNPLRRHRLEPRVRKRRPKQYPLMKRPRCQLQNELAP
;
A
#
# COMPACT_ATOMS: atom_id res chain seq x y z
N VAL A 1 4.49 -13.93 5.56
CA VAL A 1 5.56 -14.77 6.14
C VAL A 1 5.46 -16.13 5.47
N LEU A 2 6.54 -16.65 4.91
CA LEU A 2 6.58 -17.90 4.13
C LEU A 2 6.33 -19.11 5.06
N LYS A 3 5.69 -20.17 4.57
CA LYS A 3 5.30 -21.34 5.37
C LYS A 3 6.18 -22.57 5.13
N CYS A 4 6.65 -22.78 3.90
CA CYS A 4 7.54 -23.86 3.56
C CYS A 4 8.89 -23.74 4.27
N THR A 5 9.45 -24.88 4.67
CA THR A 5 10.77 -24.97 5.30
C THR A 5 11.85 -25.49 4.36
N THR A 6 11.47 -26.09 3.22
CA THR A 6 12.42 -26.55 2.20
C THR A 6 12.75 -25.42 1.22
N VAL A 7 14.00 -25.39 0.73
CA VAL A 7 14.45 -24.39 -0.26
C VAL A 7 13.52 -24.37 -1.48
N ASN A 8 13.20 -25.54 -2.03
CA ASN A 8 12.30 -25.65 -3.18
C ASN A 8 10.89 -25.15 -2.88
N GLY A 9 10.36 -25.43 -1.68
CA GLY A 9 9.05 -24.94 -1.25
C GLY A 9 9.03 -23.41 -1.09
N VAL A 10 10.05 -22.85 -0.44
CA VAL A 10 10.26 -21.40 -0.29
C VAL A 10 10.31 -20.70 -1.64
N LEU A 11 11.08 -21.24 -2.60
CA LEU A 11 11.15 -20.69 -3.95
C LEU A 11 9.79 -20.72 -4.66
N LYS A 12 9.03 -21.81 -4.55
CA LYS A 12 7.67 -21.89 -5.10
C LYS A 12 6.75 -20.84 -4.49
N GLU A 13 6.76 -20.69 -3.17
CA GLU A 13 5.97 -19.65 -2.50
C GLU A 13 6.34 -18.25 -2.98
N LEU A 14 7.64 -17.94 -3.06
CA LEU A 14 8.13 -16.65 -3.55
C LEU A 14 7.67 -16.36 -4.99
N HIS A 15 7.75 -17.35 -5.88
CA HIS A 15 7.26 -17.19 -7.25
C HIS A 15 5.75 -16.91 -7.30
N VAL A 16 4.95 -17.61 -6.49
CA VAL A 16 3.50 -17.36 -6.40
C VAL A 16 3.22 -15.95 -5.85
N PHE A 17 3.95 -15.52 -4.82
CA PHE A 17 3.83 -14.14 -4.30
C PHE A 17 4.17 -13.10 -5.37
N ALA A 18 5.28 -13.29 -6.09
CA ALA A 18 5.68 -12.39 -7.16
C ALA A 18 4.65 -12.37 -8.30
N LEU A 19 4.14 -13.54 -8.70
CA LEU A 19 3.12 -13.66 -9.72
C LEU A 19 1.85 -12.89 -9.34
N ILE A 20 1.27 -13.17 -8.16
CA ILE A 20 0.04 -12.51 -7.70
C ILE A 20 0.28 -11.00 -7.54
N TYR A 21 1.41 -10.60 -6.96
CA TYR A 21 1.74 -9.19 -6.81
C TYR A 21 1.78 -8.46 -8.16
N ASN A 22 2.44 -9.06 -9.16
CA ASN A 22 2.55 -8.49 -10.49
C ASN A 22 1.19 -8.42 -11.20
N LEU A 23 0.33 -9.42 -11.04
CA LEU A 23 -1.03 -9.39 -11.58
C LEU A 23 -1.85 -8.26 -10.97
N VAL A 24 -1.85 -8.12 -9.63
CA VAL A 24 -2.53 -7.00 -8.97
C VAL A 24 -1.95 -5.65 -9.43
N ARG A 25 -0.64 -5.57 -9.65
CA ARG A 25 0.00 -4.35 -10.20
C ARG A 25 -0.45 -4.02 -11.61
N GLN A 26 -0.63 -5.01 -12.49
CA GLN A 26 -1.18 -4.76 -13.81
C GLN A 26 -2.61 -4.22 -13.74
N VAL A 27 -3.46 -4.81 -12.91
CA VAL A 27 -4.84 -4.31 -12.69
C VAL A 27 -4.82 -2.86 -12.20
N ILE A 28 -3.94 -2.53 -11.25
CA ILE A 28 -3.78 -1.17 -10.73
C ILE A 28 -3.39 -0.20 -11.85
N LEU A 29 -2.44 -0.57 -12.72
CA LEU A 29 -1.98 0.30 -13.80
C LEU A 29 -3.09 0.55 -14.83
N ILE A 30 -3.80 -0.50 -15.24
CA ILE A 30 -4.91 -0.38 -16.19
C ILE A 30 -6.04 0.48 -15.59
N ALA A 31 -6.42 0.24 -14.34
CA ALA A 31 -7.45 1.04 -13.66
C ALA A 31 -7.03 2.51 -13.50
N ALA A 32 -5.75 2.76 -13.21
CA ALA A 32 -5.21 4.11 -13.07
C ALA A 32 -5.29 4.90 -14.38
N GLU A 33 -4.93 4.24 -15.50
CA GLU A 33 -5.05 4.81 -16.84
C GLU A 33 -6.52 5.07 -17.20
N GLN A 34 -7.41 4.10 -16.97
CA GLN A 34 -8.86 4.24 -17.23
C GLN A 34 -9.49 5.39 -16.43
N GLN A 35 -9.09 5.58 -15.17
CA GLN A 35 -9.64 6.60 -14.27
C GLN A 35 -8.89 7.93 -14.30
N GLN A 36 -7.77 8.02 -15.05
CA GLN A 36 -6.92 9.21 -15.12
C GLN A 36 -6.42 9.68 -13.74
N VAL A 37 -5.97 8.74 -12.91
CA VAL A 37 -5.40 9.02 -11.58
C VAL A 37 -4.02 8.41 -11.42
N ASP A 38 -3.19 8.95 -10.53
CA ASP A 38 -1.90 8.34 -10.19
C ASP A 38 -2.11 6.91 -9.64
N PHE A 39 -1.41 5.92 -10.19
CA PHE A 39 -1.52 4.51 -9.82
C PHE A 39 -1.30 4.24 -8.33
N ARG A 40 -0.54 5.10 -7.62
CA ARG A 40 -0.32 5.01 -6.17
C ARG A 40 -1.60 5.29 -5.37
N ARG A 41 -2.60 5.90 -6.00
CA ARG A 41 -3.90 6.18 -5.39
C ARG A 41 -4.88 5.04 -5.55
N ILE A 42 -4.76 4.18 -6.56
CA ILE A 42 -5.64 3.02 -6.69
C ILE A 42 -5.47 2.08 -5.49
N SER A 43 -6.59 1.62 -4.92
CA SER A 43 -6.59 0.71 -3.78
C SER A 43 -6.07 -0.67 -4.17
N PHE A 44 -4.95 -1.08 -3.57
CA PHE A 44 -4.42 -2.43 -3.75
C PHE A 44 -5.42 -3.51 -3.33
N THR A 45 -6.08 -3.33 -2.18
CA THR A 45 -7.05 -4.30 -1.67
C THR A 45 -8.24 -4.46 -2.60
N ASP A 46 -8.67 -3.38 -3.25
CA ASP A 46 -9.80 -3.42 -4.16
C ASP A 46 -9.44 -4.11 -5.48
N ALA A 47 -8.26 -3.79 -6.04
CA ALA A 47 -7.71 -4.49 -7.20
C ALA A 47 -7.55 -6.00 -6.95
N LEU A 48 -7.07 -6.39 -5.76
CA LEU A 48 -6.95 -7.80 -5.38
C LEU A 48 -8.32 -8.48 -5.28
N ARG A 49 -9.33 -7.83 -4.67
CA ARG A 49 -10.69 -8.38 -4.57
C ARG A 49 -11.32 -8.59 -5.93
N TRP A 50 -11.17 -7.63 -6.84
CA TRP A 50 -11.62 -7.79 -8.22
C TRP A 50 -10.92 -8.97 -8.90
N LEU A 51 -9.58 -9.04 -8.81
CA LEU A 51 -8.79 -10.10 -9.45
C LEU A 51 -9.15 -11.51 -8.94
N GLN A 52 -9.60 -11.64 -7.68
CA GLN A 52 -10.06 -12.92 -7.12
C GLN A 52 -11.35 -13.45 -7.75
N THR A 53 -12.18 -12.58 -8.31
CA THR A 53 -13.48 -12.94 -8.90
C THR A 53 -13.52 -12.79 -10.42
N ALA A 54 -12.54 -12.11 -11.01
CA ALA A 54 -12.48 -11.81 -12.43
C ALA A 54 -12.29 -13.08 -13.29
N ARG A 55 -12.95 -13.09 -14.44
CA ARG A 55 -12.78 -14.09 -15.50
C ARG A 55 -12.00 -13.50 -16.67
N PRO A 56 -11.34 -14.33 -17.49
CA PRO A 56 -10.72 -13.85 -18.72
C PRO A 56 -11.72 -13.10 -19.60
N GLY A 57 -11.37 -11.86 -19.98
CA GLY A 57 -12.24 -10.99 -20.80
C GLY A 57 -13.10 -10.00 -20.01
N ASP A 58 -13.18 -10.13 -18.68
CA ASP A 58 -13.88 -9.15 -17.85
C ASP A 58 -13.18 -7.78 -17.93
N SER A 59 -13.97 -6.72 -18.11
CA SER A 59 -13.45 -5.36 -18.01
C SER A 59 -13.18 -4.98 -16.55
N ILE A 60 -12.12 -4.22 -16.33
CA ILE A 60 -11.80 -3.69 -15.00
C ILE A 60 -12.79 -2.57 -14.68
N PRO A 61 -13.57 -2.66 -13.58
CA PRO A 61 -14.50 -1.62 -13.18
C PRO A 61 -13.75 -0.45 -12.55
N ASN A 62 -14.50 0.62 -12.22
CA ASN A 62 -13.93 1.70 -11.45
C ASN A 62 -13.57 1.24 -10.01
N LEU A 63 -12.29 0.93 -9.80
CA LEU A 63 -11.70 0.67 -8.50
C LEU A 63 -11.67 1.90 -7.58
N ILE A 64 -11.62 1.64 -6.27
CA ILE A 64 -11.51 2.67 -5.24
C ILE A 64 -10.22 3.48 -5.39
N VAL A 65 -10.39 4.80 -5.50
CA VAL A 65 -9.28 5.78 -5.46
C VAL A 65 -9.09 6.29 -4.05
N ASN A 66 -7.92 6.04 -3.46
CA ASN A 66 -7.55 6.58 -2.17
C ASN A 66 -7.41 8.12 -2.24
N PRO A 67 -7.99 8.85 -1.27
CA PRO A 67 -7.85 10.29 -1.20
C PRO A 67 -6.40 10.67 -0.88
N LEU A 68 -5.94 11.78 -1.46
CA LEU A 68 -4.62 12.31 -1.17
C LEU A 68 -4.63 12.98 0.21
N ARG A 69 -3.87 12.46 1.16
CA ARG A 69 -3.83 12.96 2.55
C ARG A 69 -2.58 13.80 2.81
N ARG A 70 -2.41 14.91 2.08
CA ARG A 70 -1.20 15.78 2.15
C ARG A 70 -0.92 16.28 3.57
N HIS A 71 -1.95 16.63 4.33
CA HIS A 71 -1.82 17.27 5.65
C HIS A 71 -1.77 16.29 6.83
N ARG A 72 -1.61 14.98 6.60
CA ARG A 72 -1.48 13.97 7.68
C ARG A 72 -0.01 13.61 7.94
N LEU A 73 0.83 14.64 8.05
CA LEU A 73 2.22 14.49 8.44
C LEU A 73 2.31 14.65 9.96
N GLU A 74 2.54 13.54 10.65
CA GLU A 74 2.66 13.52 12.11
C GLU A 74 4.08 13.16 12.53
N PRO A 75 4.70 13.91 13.44
CA PRO A 75 6.03 13.58 13.93
C PRO A 75 6.01 12.26 14.67
N ARG A 76 6.98 11.40 14.34
CA ARG A 76 7.18 10.09 14.98
C ARG A 76 7.81 10.24 16.38
N VAL A 77 7.09 10.89 17.29
CA VAL A 77 7.49 11.17 18.68
C VAL A 77 6.34 10.90 19.64
N ARG A 78 6.65 10.69 20.94
CA ARG A 78 5.64 10.42 21.97
C ARG A 78 5.70 11.41 23.12
N LYS A 79 4.55 11.73 23.72
CA LYS A 79 4.48 12.67 24.85
C LYS A 79 5.02 12.13 26.17
N ARG A 80 4.79 10.84 26.48
CA ARG A 80 5.03 10.30 27.84
C ARG A 80 5.49 8.84 27.89
N ARG A 81 4.68 7.90 27.38
CA ARG A 81 4.92 6.46 27.59
C ARG A 81 6.19 5.98 26.86
N PRO A 82 6.99 5.08 27.45
CA PRO A 82 8.09 4.41 26.74
C PRO A 82 7.52 3.47 25.68
N LYS A 83 7.81 3.77 24.42
CA LYS A 83 7.79 2.85 23.26
C LYS A 83 9.07 3.17 22.49
N GLN A 84 9.39 2.40 21.46
CA GLN A 84 10.51 2.62 20.55
C GLN A 84 10.34 3.89 19.67
N TYR A 85 10.10 5.04 20.28
CA TYR A 85 9.96 6.35 19.64
C TYR A 85 10.54 7.43 20.56
N PRO A 86 11.25 8.43 20.02
CA PRO A 86 11.79 9.54 20.82
C PRO A 86 10.70 10.30 21.60
N LEU A 87 11.10 10.90 22.73
CA LEU A 87 10.24 11.78 23.51
C LEU A 87 10.02 13.09 22.76
N MET A 88 8.80 13.60 22.82
CA MET A 88 8.39 14.87 22.25
C MET A 88 8.93 16.04 23.09
N LYS A 89 10.07 16.59 22.68
CA LYS A 89 10.74 17.71 23.36
C LYS A 89 10.25 19.10 22.94
N ARG A 90 9.60 19.20 21.78
CA ARG A 90 9.08 20.45 21.20
C ARG A 90 7.56 20.36 21.00
N PRO A 91 6.83 21.50 20.98
CA PRO A 91 5.42 21.55 20.60
C PRO A 91 5.14 20.88 19.26
N ARG A 92 3.95 20.28 19.12
CA ARG A 92 3.60 19.47 17.94
C ARG A 92 3.58 20.28 16.65
N CYS A 93 3.05 21.49 16.72
CA CYS A 93 2.98 22.40 15.59
C CYS A 93 4.36 22.69 15.00
N GLN A 94 5.38 22.92 15.83
CA GLN A 94 6.75 23.16 15.36
C GLN A 94 7.31 21.94 14.62
N LEU A 95 7.13 20.74 15.19
CA LEU A 95 7.57 19.51 14.55
C LEU A 95 6.81 19.19 13.26
N GLN A 96 5.54 19.56 13.16
CA GLN A 96 4.75 19.40 11.93
C GLN A 96 5.25 20.34 10.83
N ASN A 97 5.61 21.59 11.17
CA ASN A 97 6.18 22.55 10.22
C ASN A 97 7.53 22.06 9.67
N GLU A 98 8.35 21.40 10.48
CA GLU A 98 9.64 20.82 10.04
C GLU A 98 9.49 19.62 9.10
N LEU A 99 8.32 18.96 9.12
CA LEU A 99 8.02 17.80 8.26
C LEU A 99 7.30 18.18 6.97
N ALA A 100 6.83 19.42 6.88
CA ALA A 100 6.18 19.90 5.67
C ALA A 100 7.19 19.84 4.50
N PRO A 101 6.79 19.27 3.35
CA PRO A 101 7.64 19.16 2.17
C PRO A 101 7.97 20.51 1.55
#